data_AF-A0A3A3ETV1-F1
#
_entry.id   AF-A0A3A3ETV1-F1
#
_cell.length_a   1.000
_cell.length_b   1.000
_cell.length_c   1.000
_cell.angle_alpha   90.00
_cell.angle_beta   90.00
_cell.angle_gamma   90.00
#
_symmetry.space_group_name_H-M   'P 1'
#
loop_
_entity.id
_entity.type
_entity.pdbx_description
1 polymer ?
#
loop_
_entity_poly.entity_id
_entity_poly.type
_entity_poly.pdbx_seq_one_letter_code
_entity_poly.pdbx_strand_id
1 'polypeptide(L)'
;MNWVITYLVALLFLVALSFIGLEYFEKHTFLESIDLALRCALIAVLGGILYCLRSVYLNRCLHDQWSKSWEVWYYLRPITSLICGVVAYIFLKAGLVVLDASQNSGEGSYGNYGYYAFSFFAGSNVDKFVAKIEEIGKSLFGIEKTRNSKLSDNKKEGKE
;
A
#
# COMPACT_ATOMS: atom_id res chain seq x y z
N MET A 1 4.81 20.71 9.57
CA MET A 1 5.55 20.79 8.28
C MET A 1 6.89 20.07 8.33
N ASN A 2 7.96 20.63 8.93
CA ASN A 2 9.28 19.97 8.99
C ASN A 2 9.19 18.57 9.60
N TRP A 3 8.39 18.43 10.65
CA TRP A 3 8.08 17.16 11.29
C TRP A 3 7.49 16.09 10.35
N VAL A 4 6.63 16.48 9.40
CA VAL A 4 6.03 15.55 8.43
C VAL A 4 7.09 15.03 7.46
N ILE A 5 7.92 15.93 6.93
CA ILE A 5 8.99 15.56 5.99
C ILE A 5 10.03 14.69 6.71
N THR A 6 10.48 15.11 7.89
CA THR A 6 11.41 14.34 8.72
C THR A 6 10.85 12.96 9.04
N TYR A 7 9.57 12.86 9.38
CA TYR A 7 8.89 11.59 9.61
C TYR A 7 8.88 10.71 8.36
N LEU A 8 8.48 11.23 7.19
CA LEU A 8 8.41 10.46 5.94
C LEU A 8 9.79 9.95 5.51
N VAL A 9 10.83 10.79 5.65
CA VAL A 9 12.21 10.41 5.35
C VAL A 9 12.72 9.39 6.35
N ALA A 10 12.49 9.57 7.65
CA ALA A 10 12.87 8.60 8.67
C ALA A 10 12.16 7.25 8.44
N LEU A 11 10.88 7.27 8.06
CA LEU A 11 10.12 6.06 7.73
C LEU A 11 10.68 5.37 6.48
N LEU A 12 11.09 6.13 5.45
CA LEU A 12 11.75 5.58 4.27
C LEU A 12 13.06 4.86 4.64
N PHE A 13 13.89 5.48 5.49
CA PHE A 13 15.10 4.84 6.01
C PHE A 13 14.77 3.58 6.82
N LEU A 14 13.74 3.61 7.66
CA LEU A 14 13.30 2.44 8.44
C LEU A 14 12.83 1.30 7.53
N VAL A 15 12.12 1.61 6.44
CA VAL A 15 11.71 0.61 5.44
C VAL A 15 12.94 0.02 4.75
N ALA A 16 13.90 0.83 4.32
CA ALA A 16 15.13 0.36 3.71
C ALA A 16 15.95 -0.53 4.67
N LEU A 17 16.09 -0.13 5.93
CA LEU A 17 16.75 -0.93 6.96
C LEU A 17 16.01 -2.25 7.23
N SER A 18 14.68 -2.24 7.22
CA SER A 18 13.87 -3.45 7.35
C SER A 18 14.11 -4.43 6.20
N PHE A 19 14.25 -3.94 4.96
CA PHE A 19 14.59 -4.80 3.80
C PHE A 19 15.96 -5.45 3.96
N ILE A 20 16.98 -4.67 4.33
CA ILE A 20 18.34 -5.18 4.56
C ILE A 20 18.34 -6.19 5.72
N GLY A 21 17.59 -5.90 6.78
CA GLY A 21 17.42 -6.80 7.92
C GLY A 21 16.79 -8.13 7.48
N LEU A 22 15.72 -8.10 6.69
CA LEU A 22 15.07 -9.32 6.18
C LEU A 22 16.06 -10.19 5.40
N GLU A 23 16.85 -9.61 4.48
CA GLU A 23 17.86 -10.37 3.72
C GLU A 23 18.95 -10.98 4.62
N TYR A 24 19.31 -10.31 5.71
CA TYR A 24 20.32 -10.81 6.65
C TYR A 24 19.78 -11.92 7.57
N PHE A 25 18.54 -11.78 8.06
CA PHE A 25 17.93 -12.71 9.02
C PHE A 25 17.23 -13.92 8.39
N GLU A 26 16.83 -13.83 7.11
CA GLU A 26 16.25 -14.93 6.33
C GLU A 26 17.17 -16.17 6.33
N LYS A 27 18.48 -15.95 6.42
CA LYS A 27 19.49 -17.02 6.46
C LYS A 27 19.53 -17.82 7.77
N HIS A 28 18.82 -17.40 8.83
CA HIS A 28 19.03 -17.92 10.18
C HIS A 28 17.76 -18.26 11.00
N THR A 29 16.51 -18.09 10.51
CA THR A 29 15.32 -18.16 11.41
C THR A 29 13.98 -18.60 10.77
N PHE A 30 12.97 -18.86 11.64
CA PHE A 30 11.55 -19.20 11.40
C PHE A 30 10.73 -18.17 10.57
N LEU A 31 11.35 -17.10 10.08
CA LEU A 31 10.66 -16.02 9.35
C LEU A 31 10.25 -16.40 7.92
N GLU A 32 10.70 -17.55 7.40
CA GLU A 32 10.38 -18.02 6.04
C GLU A 32 8.86 -18.02 5.75
N SER A 33 8.04 -18.36 6.74
CA SER A 33 6.58 -18.47 6.55
C SER A 33 5.87 -17.12 6.36
N ILE A 34 6.43 -16.03 6.90
CA ILE A 34 5.83 -14.69 6.86
C ILE A 34 6.62 -13.68 6.02
N ASP A 35 7.79 -14.07 5.52
CA ASP A 35 8.70 -13.21 4.75
C ASP A 35 7.98 -12.50 3.60
N LEU A 36 7.27 -13.26 2.74
CA LEU A 36 6.56 -12.68 1.60
C LEU A 36 5.49 -11.66 2.02
N ALA A 37 4.79 -11.92 3.14
CA ALA A 37 3.78 -11.00 3.67
C ALA A 37 4.42 -9.69 4.18
N LEU A 38 5.55 -9.80 4.88
CA LEU A 38 6.30 -8.65 5.39
C LEU A 38 6.86 -7.81 4.24
N ARG A 39 7.45 -8.44 3.22
CA ARG A 39 7.94 -7.73 2.03
C ARG A 39 6.82 -7.01 1.30
N CYS A 40 5.66 -7.65 1.12
CA CYS A 40 4.48 -6.99 0.55
C CYS A 40 4.02 -5.78 1.37
N ALA A 41 3.97 -5.91 2.70
CA ALA A 41 3.62 -4.80 3.58
C ALA A 41 4.61 -3.63 3.45
N LEU A 42 5.92 -3.92 3.44
CA LEU A 42 6.97 -2.91 3.29
C LEU A 42 6.91 -2.21 1.91
N ILE A 43 6.69 -2.97 0.83
CA ILE A 43 6.50 -2.41 -0.51
C ILE A 43 5.25 -1.51 -0.58
N ALA A 44 4.17 -1.89 0.10
CA ALA A 44 2.97 -1.05 0.15
C ALA A 44 3.22 0.25 0.93
N VAL A 45 3.96 0.19 2.05
CA VAL A 45 4.41 1.39 2.78
C VAL A 45 5.25 2.29 1.87
N LEU A 46 6.15 1.73 1.07
CA LEU A 46 6.95 2.49 0.11
C LEU A 46 6.06 3.24 -0.89
N GLY A 47 5.01 2.59 -1.41
CA GLY A 47 4.01 3.23 -2.26
C GLY A 47 3.27 4.38 -1.56
N GLY A 48 2.91 4.19 -0.29
CA GLY A 48 2.29 5.22 0.55
C GLY A 48 3.20 6.42 0.82
N ILE A 49 4.48 6.18 1.10
CA ILE A 49 5.50 7.22 1.28
C ILE A 49 5.67 8.01 -0.02
N LEU A 50 5.77 7.33 -1.17
CA LEU A 50 5.89 7.98 -2.47
C LEU A 50 4.69 8.89 -2.75
N TYR A 51 3.47 8.43 -2.46
CA TYR A 51 2.27 9.25 -2.58
C TYR A 51 2.38 10.50 -1.68
N CYS A 52 2.75 10.32 -0.41
CA CYS A 52 2.87 11.43 0.54
C CYS A 52 3.93 12.45 0.10
N LEU A 53 5.12 12.00 -0.33
CA LEU A 53 6.17 12.87 -0.83
C LEU A 53 5.73 13.64 -2.08
N ARG A 54 5.02 12.98 -3.00
CA ARG A 54 4.43 13.65 -4.17
C ARG A 54 3.42 14.72 -3.75
N SER A 55 2.55 14.43 -2.79
CA SER A 55 1.58 15.40 -2.26
C SER A 55 2.27 16.58 -1.57
N VAL A 56 3.35 16.34 -0.81
CA VAL A 56 4.17 17.42 -0.25
C VAL A 56 4.77 18.25 -1.39
N TYR A 57 5.39 17.63 -2.39
CA TYR A 57 5.98 18.35 -3.53
C TYR A 57 4.95 19.24 -4.25
N LEU A 58 3.77 18.71 -4.58
CA LEU A 58 2.73 19.47 -5.28
C LEU A 58 2.15 20.59 -4.40
N ASN A 59 1.69 20.25 -3.19
CA ASN A 59 0.97 21.22 -2.38
C ASN A 59 1.89 22.26 -1.75
N ARG A 60 3.17 21.92 -1.50
CA ARG A 60 4.12 22.83 -0.89
C ARG A 60 5.02 23.51 -1.90
N CYS A 61 5.70 22.75 -2.77
CA CYS A 61 6.73 23.30 -3.64
C CYS A 61 6.13 23.95 -4.89
N LEU A 62 5.03 23.41 -5.43
CA LEU A 62 4.45 23.90 -6.67
C LEU A 62 3.33 24.92 -6.46
N HIS A 63 2.40 24.65 -5.54
CA HIS A 63 1.19 25.47 -5.36
C HIS A 63 1.18 26.33 -4.08
N ASP A 64 2.12 26.11 -3.16
CA ASP A 64 2.23 26.78 -1.84
C ASP A 64 0.93 26.88 -1.02
N GLN A 65 0.13 25.82 -1.04
CA GLN A 65 -1.18 25.73 -0.38
C GLN A 65 -1.15 24.81 0.85
N TRP A 66 -0.06 24.85 1.63
CA TRP A 66 0.09 23.97 2.79
C TRP A 66 -0.86 24.34 3.94
N SER A 67 -1.58 23.36 4.47
CA SER A 67 -2.48 23.54 5.61
C SER A 67 -2.17 22.56 6.73
N LYS A 68 -2.11 23.07 7.97
CA LYS A 68 -1.78 22.28 9.18
C LYS A 68 -2.80 21.18 9.48
N SER A 69 -4.06 21.38 9.12
CA SER A 69 -5.13 20.39 9.35
C SER A 69 -4.91 19.10 8.56
N TRP A 70 -4.15 19.16 7.46
CA TRP A 70 -3.82 18.00 6.64
C TRP A 70 -2.60 17.22 7.14
N GLU A 71 -1.88 17.71 8.16
CA GLU A 71 -0.68 17.02 8.67
C GLU A 71 -1.00 15.63 9.22
N VAL A 72 -2.14 15.47 9.91
CA VAL A 72 -2.62 14.18 10.44
C VAL A 72 -2.77 13.15 9.32
N TRP A 73 -3.25 13.57 8.15
CA TRP A 73 -3.45 12.69 7.00
C TRP A 73 -2.13 12.11 6.48
N TYR A 74 -1.04 12.89 6.49
CA TYR A 74 0.29 12.41 6.10
C TYR A 74 0.88 11.38 7.07
N TYR A 75 0.54 11.43 8.37
CA TYR A 75 1.01 10.44 9.34
C TYR A 75 0.22 9.12 9.24
N LEU A 76 -1.09 9.20 9.03
CA LEU A 76 -1.96 8.02 8.93
C LEU A 76 -1.78 7.27 7.60
N ARG A 77 -1.47 7.97 6.50
CA ARG A 77 -1.42 7.37 5.16
C ARG A 77 -0.41 6.22 5.03
N PRO A 78 0.85 6.31 5.50
CA PRO A 78 1.76 5.16 5.45
C PRO A 78 1.29 3.95 6.26
N ILE A 79 0.57 4.18 7.37
CA ILE A 79 0.01 3.13 8.21
C ILE A 79 -1.13 2.41 7.47
N THR A 80 -2.03 3.15 6.82
CA THR A 80 -3.10 2.54 6.03
C THR A 80 -2.54 1.81 4.81
N SER A 81 -1.50 2.33 4.16
CA SER A 81 -0.77 1.65 3.10
C SER A 81 -0.15 0.32 3.55
N LEU A 82 0.39 0.24 4.77
CA LEU A 82 0.90 -1.01 5.36
C LEU A 82 -0.19 -2.09 5.42
N ILE A 83 -1.35 -1.73 5.98
CA ILE A 83 -2.49 -2.63 6.12
C ILE A 83 -2.96 -3.11 4.74
N CYS A 84 -3.03 -2.19 3.76
CA CYS A 84 -3.39 -2.55 2.39
C CYS A 84 -2.40 -3.53 1.76
N GLY A 85 -1.10 -3.43 2.05
CA GLY A 85 -0.11 -4.41 1.58
C GLY A 85 -0.32 -5.81 2.14
N VAL A 86 -0.65 -5.91 3.43
CA VAL A 86 -0.99 -7.21 4.07
C VAL A 86 -2.26 -7.79 3.45
N VAL A 87 -3.30 -6.97 3.25
CA VAL A 87 -4.54 -7.41 2.61
C VAL A 87 -4.30 -7.84 1.16
N ALA A 88 -3.48 -7.10 0.41
CA ALA A 88 -3.09 -7.45 -0.95
C ALA A 88 -2.41 -8.83 -1.02
N TYR A 89 -1.50 -9.10 -0.09
CA TYR A 89 -0.88 -10.42 0.06
C TYR A 89 -1.90 -11.53 0.32
N ILE A 90 -2.84 -11.31 1.25
CA ILE A 90 -3.90 -12.29 1.56
C ILE A 90 -4.75 -12.57 0.33
N PHE A 91 -5.12 -11.55 -0.44
CA PHE A 91 -5.99 -11.70 -1.62
C PHE A 91 -5.32 -12.52 -2.73
N LEU A 92 -4.03 -12.26 -2.98
CA LEU A 92 -3.24 -13.03 -3.94
C LEU A 92 -3.04 -14.48 -3.46
N LYS A 93 -2.69 -14.67 -2.18
CA LYS A 93 -2.46 -16.00 -1.62
C LYS A 93 -3.75 -16.83 -1.53
N ALA A 94 -4.90 -16.19 -1.34
CA ALA A 94 -6.22 -16.81 -1.36
C ALA A 94 -6.74 -17.10 -2.78
N GLY A 95 -6.02 -16.66 -3.83
CA GLY A 95 -6.44 -16.85 -5.22
C GLY A 95 -7.62 -15.97 -5.66
N LEU A 96 -7.98 -14.96 -4.86
CA LEU A 96 -9.04 -14.00 -5.22
C LEU A 96 -8.61 -13.06 -6.35
N VAL A 97 -7.30 -12.89 -6.52
CA VAL A 97 -6.68 -12.14 -7.61
C VAL A 97 -5.57 -13.01 -8.18
N VAL A 98 -5.64 -13.31 -9.48
CA VAL A 98 -4.61 -14.08 -10.19
C VAL A 98 -3.76 -13.10 -10.99
N LEU A 99 -2.45 -13.15 -10.77
CA LEU A 99 -1.48 -12.40 -11.55
C LEU A 99 -0.84 -13.34 -12.55
N ASP A 100 -1.01 -13.06 -13.84
CA ASP A 100 -0.43 -13.81 -14.95
C ASP A 100 1.04 -13.42 -15.17
N ALA A 101 1.81 -13.36 -14.09
CA ALA A 101 3.25 -13.23 -14.15
C ALA A 101 3.81 -14.66 -14.11
N SER A 102 4.20 -15.16 -15.28
CA SER A 102 4.82 -16.47 -15.51
C SER A 102 5.62 -16.98 -14.31
N GLN A 103 4.95 -17.76 -13.46
CA GLN A 103 5.56 -18.42 -12.31
C GLN A 103 6.37 -19.61 -12.82
N ASN A 104 7.46 -19.33 -13.56
CA ASN A 104 8.44 -20.35 -13.86
C ASN A 104 9.18 -20.66 -12.55
N SER A 105 8.76 -21.76 -11.93
CA SER A 105 9.42 -22.44 -10.81
C SER A 105 10.74 -23.06 -11.28
N GLY A 106 11.68 -22.22 -11.67
CA GLY A 106 13.07 -22.56 -11.99
C GLY A 106 14.00 -21.55 -11.33
N GLU A 107 15.15 -22.03 -10.87
CA GLU A 107 16.20 -21.27 -10.18
C GLU A 107 16.49 -19.93 -10.89
N GLY A 108 15.93 -18.85 -10.34
CA GLY A 108 15.89 -17.54 -10.98
C GLY A 108 14.63 -16.79 -10.53
N SER A 109 14.66 -16.32 -9.28
CA SER A 109 13.51 -15.86 -8.47
C SER A 109 12.75 -14.66 -9.04
N TYR A 110 11.94 -14.86 -10.09
CA TYR A 110 10.98 -13.86 -10.62
C TYR A 110 9.55 -14.03 -10.08
N GLY A 111 9.26 -15.11 -9.33
CA GLY A 111 7.90 -15.51 -8.97
C GLY A 111 7.15 -14.57 -8.02
N ASN A 112 7.86 -13.75 -7.23
CA ASN A 112 7.25 -12.91 -6.18
C ASN A 112 7.04 -11.44 -6.60
N TYR A 113 7.53 -11.02 -7.78
CA TYR A 113 7.39 -9.63 -8.22
C TYR A 113 5.93 -9.23 -8.48
N GLY A 114 5.07 -10.19 -8.87
CA GLY A 114 3.64 -9.94 -8.97
C GLY A 114 3.04 -9.50 -7.62
N TYR A 115 3.41 -10.20 -6.54
CA TYR A 115 2.98 -9.86 -5.18
C TYR A 115 3.45 -8.47 -4.78
N TYR A 116 4.69 -8.11 -5.09
CA TYR A 116 5.24 -6.79 -4.80
C TYR A 116 4.56 -5.69 -5.60
N ALA A 117 4.39 -5.88 -6.92
CA ALA A 117 3.75 -4.90 -7.78
C ALA A 117 2.30 -4.61 -7.33
N PHE A 118 1.52 -5.65 -7.07
CA PHE A 118 0.15 -5.50 -6.58
C PHE A 118 0.10 -4.80 -5.21
N SER A 119 0.98 -5.20 -4.28
CA SER A 119 1.08 -4.56 -2.96
C SER A 119 1.50 -3.09 -3.05
N PHE A 120 2.40 -2.75 -3.97
CA PHE A 120 2.79 -1.36 -4.24
C PHE A 120 1.61 -0.53 -4.71
N PHE A 121 0.83 -1.03 -5.67
CA PHE A 121 -0.38 -0.34 -6.14
C PHE A 121 -1.42 -0.18 -5.04
N ALA A 122 -1.61 -1.22 -4.21
CA ALA A 122 -2.49 -1.17 -3.05
C ALA A 122 -2.08 -0.07 -2.05
N GLY A 123 -0.78 0.05 -1.77
CA GLY A 123 -0.24 1.05 -0.85
C GLY A 123 -0.21 2.48 -1.42
N SER A 124 0.09 2.64 -2.71
CA SER A 124 0.13 3.95 -3.38
C SER A 124 -1.27 4.56 -3.54
N ASN A 125 -2.30 3.73 -3.74
CA ASN A 125 -3.67 4.18 -3.97
C ASN A 125 -4.70 3.48 -3.08
N VAL A 126 -4.53 3.65 -1.76
CA VAL A 126 -5.38 3.07 -0.71
C VAL A 126 -6.87 3.24 -0.99
N ASP A 127 -7.31 4.43 -1.40
CA ASP A 127 -8.74 4.72 -1.58
C ASP A 127 -9.35 3.88 -2.72
N LYS A 128 -8.67 3.81 -3.86
CA LYS A 128 -9.13 2.99 -4.99
C LYS A 128 -9.02 1.49 -4.68
N PHE A 129 -7.99 1.09 -3.94
CA PHE A 129 -7.80 -0.29 -3.54
C PHE A 129 -8.91 -0.77 -2.61
N VAL A 130 -9.27 0.02 -1.58
CA VAL A 130 -10.38 -0.28 -0.67
C VAL A 130 -11.71 -0.32 -1.43
N ALA A 131 -11.96 0.63 -2.33
CA ALA A 131 -13.15 0.59 -3.18
C ALA A 131 -13.24 -0.71 -4.01
N LYS A 132 -12.09 -1.20 -4.52
CA LYS A 132 -12.05 -2.45 -5.26
C LYS A 132 -12.29 -3.67 -4.37
N ILE A 133 -11.77 -3.67 -3.14
CA ILE A 133 -12.06 -4.72 -2.15
C ILE A 133 -13.56 -4.78 -1.85
N GLU A 134 -14.22 -3.64 -1.65
CA GLU A 134 -15.67 -3.61 -1.40
C GLU A 134 -16.47 -4.13 -2.61
N GLU A 135 -16.02 -3.84 -3.83
CA GLU A 135 -16.63 -4.38 -5.05
C GLU A 135 -16.51 -5.90 -5.11
N ILE A 136 -15.32 -6.45 -4.81
CA ILE A 136 -15.08 -7.89 -4.71
C ILE A 136 -15.91 -8.50 -3.58
N GLY A 137 -16.00 -7.82 -2.44
CA GLY A 137 -16.83 -8.24 -1.30
C GLY A 137 -18.31 -8.35 -1.66
N LYS A 138 -18.81 -7.38 -2.43
CA LYS A 138 -20.18 -7.39 -2.94
C LYS A 138 -20.42 -8.50 -3.95
N SER A 139 -19.51 -8.71 -4.90
CA SER A 139 -19.69 -9.70 -5.97
C SER A 139 -19.56 -11.14 -5.48
N LEU A 140 -18.64 -11.42 -4.55
CA LEU A 140 -18.37 -12.77 -4.06
C LEU A 140 -19.22 -13.13 -2.84
N PHE A 141 -19.46 -12.19 -1.93
CA PHE A 141 -20.09 -12.46 -0.64
C PHE A 141 -21.43 -11.73 -0.44
N GLY A 142 -21.86 -10.90 -1.40
CA GLY A 142 -23.10 -10.12 -1.28
C GLY A 142 -23.05 -9.01 -0.22
N ILE A 143 -21.85 -8.65 0.28
CA ILE A 143 -21.69 -7.63 1.31
C ILE A 143 -21.91 -6.24 0.69
N GLU A 144 -22.79 -5.43 1.26
CA GLU A 144 -23.02 -4.08 0.77
C GLU A 144 -21.80 -3.16 0.98
N LYS A 145 -21.60 -2.22 0.05
CA LYS A 145 -20.58 -1.16 0.16
C LYS A 145 -20.76 -0.35 1.44
N THR A 146 -19.65 0.12 2.00
CA THR A 146 -19.68 0.93 3.23
C THR A 146 -20.30 2.30 2.99
N ARG A 147 -20.78 2.93 4.07
CA ARG A 147 -21.38 4.28 4.01
C ARG A 147 -20.43 5.32 3.44
N ASN A 148 -19.12 5.20 3.71
CA ASN A 148 -18.10 6.12 3.20
C ASN A 148 -17.94 6.00 1.67
N SER A 149 -18.00 4.77 1.13
CA SER A 149 -17.97 4.54 -0.32
C SER A 149 -19.21 5.10 -1.01
N LYS A 150 -20.41 4.87 -0.46
CA LYS A 150 -21.67 5.45 -0.97
C LYS A 150 -21.63 6.99 -0.99
N LEU A 151 -21.07 7.62 0.06
CA LEU A 151 -20.91 9.08 0.12
C LEU A 151 -19.94 9.60 -0.97
N SER A 152 -18.90 8.84 -1.31
CA SER A 152 -17.94 9.20 -2.34
C SER A 152 -18.51 9.12 -3.76
N ASP A 153 -19.41 8.17 -4.02
CA ASP A 153 -20.10 7.99 -5.31
C ASP A 153 -21.12 9.14 -5.53
N ASN A 154 -21.97 9.44 -4.53
CA ASN A 154 -22.93 10.56 -4.61
C ASN A 154 -22.26 11.93 -4.86
N LYS A 155 -21.04 12.14 -4.34
CA LYS A 155 -20.29 13.39 -4.55
C LYS A 155 -19.74 13.52 -5.97
N LYS A 156 -19.59 12.41 -6.71
CA LYS A 156 -19.23 12.42 -8.13
C LYS A 156 -20.46 12.70 -9.00
N GLU A 157 -21.61 12.09 -8.69
CA GLU A 157 -22.86 12.31 -9.42
C GLU A 157 -23.39 13.75 -9.29
N GLY A 158 -23.20 14.41 -8.14
CA GLY A 158 -23.59 15.81 -7.96
C GLY A 158 -22.65 16.86 -8.60
N LYS A 159 -21.68 16.44 -9.43
CA LYS A 159 -20.72 17.31 -10.13
C LYS A 159 -20.82 17.23 -11.66
N GLU A 160 -21.76 16.44 -12.19
CA GLU A 160 -22.19 16.46 -13.60
C GLU A 160 -23.41 17.37 -13.77
#